data_AF-A0A7V2E9A7-F1
#
_entry.id   AF-A0A7V2E9A7-F1
#
_cell.length_a   1.000
_cell.length_b   1.000
_cell.length_c   1.000
_cell.angle_alpha   90.00
_cell.angle_beta   90.00
_cell.angle_gamma   90.00
#
_symmetry.space_group_name_H-M   'P 1'
#
loop_
_entity.id
_entity.type
_entity.pdbx_description
1 polymer ?
#
loop_
_entity_poly.entity_id
_entity_poly.type
_entity_poly.pdbx_seq_one_letter_code
_entity_poly.pdbx_strand_id
1 'polypeptide(L)'
;MRQYEKTLRAMCPVWSVIAAILLTAVEPLPAQKRWSESVLQSVLHGRATDLLHGFSYDRFGGWSCSVGNNFIRFVDDEGLCFVVIRFARYEGNLQQVAQSWWRERQAMACSWNQPQFAFKQLPSGIVIVGQGLGYPFVLHPMMAINFGSQGRQPPGNYREVTAILPGKKTALVVTLLFPPGTPKSKVDDMLQIVRSFRLLPTEKRVCWRQRAVVDPEVGGEAGWIHIPEGFDYRGEIIQQNTKRLPVYFLRKDNMMMRCDHIDLNSSILQTGFGGNATTLLTINGKTSQQPRSIFPQSPRDVARLILGVWQAETEQPWELEEQVELRRSACEKLLEQQARQAFVQQAAVFRHEADYKGLKFAMCARSGQLVRIASIQGVLTLSQRVDHIAATQDCQVAISVITFQFPEAQAEEALGIFTGVMSSIRFNPKAVLSMLERWTKDNIRLNRMVLDMLNEERNFNSRMAKAWTNALSDQTYVKDPETNEIFRVHKQVWETGEFWRDPLWGNLLGGVERDSELERLLREQGWRPLQQSLEGFPE
;
A
#
# COMPACT_ATOMS: atom_id res chain seq x y z
N MET A 1 13.71 -25.28 -46.58
CA MET A 1 13.37 -26.47 -45.76
C MET A 1 14.38 -26.76 -44.63
N ARG A 2 15.69 -26.82 -44.86
CA ARG A 2 16.70 -27.09 -43.80
C ARG A 2 16.83 -26.01 -42.70
N GLN A 3 16.29 -24.81 -42.91
CA GLN A 3 16.26 -23.72 -41.92
C GLN A 3 14.97 -23.72 -41.08
N TYR A 4 13.94 -24.47 -41.49
CA TYR A 4 12.70 -24.71 -40.72
C TYR A 4 12.87 -25.87 -39.73
N GLU A 5 13.71 -26.87 -40.06
CA GLU A 5 14.02 -28.00 -39.18
C GLU A 5 14.89 -27.63 -37.96
N LYS A 6 15.73 -26.59 -38.07
CA LYS A 6 16.56 -26.10 -36.95
C LYS A 6 15.73 -25.37 -35.89
N THR A 7 14.67 -24.64 -36.28
CA THR A 7 13.74 -23.98 -35.36
C THR A 7 12.85 -24.99 -34.63
N LEU A 8 12.47 -26.10 -35.29
CA LEU A 8 11.70 -27.19 -34.71
C LEU A 8 12.49 -28.02 -33.67
N ARG A 9 13.82 -28.17 -33.81
CA ARG A 9 14.67 -28.91 -32.85
C ARG A 9 15.02 -28.10 -31.59
N ALA A 10 14.97 -26.77 -31.65
CA ALA A 10 15.15 -25.90 -30.48
C ALA A 10 13.91 -25.82 -29.55
N MET A 11 12.80 -26.49 -29.93
CA MET A 11 11.52 -26.51 -29.20
C MET A 11 11.26 -27.82 -28.43
N CYS A 12 12.26 -28.67 -28.21
CA CYS A 12 12.13 -29.90 -27.41
C CYS A 12 11.45 -29.74 -26.03
N PRO A 13 11.62 -28.65 -25.25
CA PRO A 13 10.87 -28.49 -23.99
C PRO A 13 9.40 -28.06 -24.17
N VAL A 14 9.00 -27.60 -25.37
CA VAL A 14 7.61 -27.16 -25.68
C VAL A 14 6.72 -28.35 -26.04
N TRP A 15 7.28 -29.47 -26.50
CA TRP A 15 6.50 -30.68 -26.81
C TRP A 15 6.05 -31.46 -25.57
N SER A 16 6.79 -31.36 -24.46
CA SER A 16 6.41 -31.93 -23.16
C SER A 16 5.20 -31.21 -22.55
N VAL A 17 5.08 -29.90 -22.79
CA VAL A 17 3.93 -29.04 -22.44
C VAL A 17 2.67 -29.45 -23.20
N ILE A 18 2.80 -29.86 -24.47
CA ILE A 18 1.68 -30.26 -25.33
C ILE A 18 1.10 -31.61 -24.91
N ALA A 19 1.94 -32.58 -24.51
CA ALA A 19 1.49 -33.88 -24.00
C ALA A 19 0.75 -33.77 -22.65
N ALA A 20 1.11 -32.78 -21.83
CA ALA A 20 0.50 -32.52 -20.53
C ALA A 20 -0.94 -31.98 -20.59
N ILE A 21 -1.26 -31.21 -21.64
CA ILE A 21 -2.57 -30.57 -21.84
C ILE A 21 -3.60 -31.55 -22.41
N LEU A 22 -3.15 -32.66 -23.03
CA LEU A 22 -4.01 -33.59 -23.77
C LEU A 22 -4.53 -34.79 -22.95
N LEU A 23 -4.11 -34.98 -21.71
CA LEU A 23 -4.36 -36.20 -20.91
C LEU A 23 -5.30 -36.02 -19.70
N THR A 24 -6.06 -34.93 -19.59
CA THR A 24 -6.92 -34.67 -18.41
C THR A 24 -8.40 -34.75 -18.74
N ALA A 25 -8.93 -35.96 -18.87
CA ALA A 25 -10.36 -36.22 -18.89
C ALA A 25 -10.72 -37.38 -17.95
N VAL A 26 -11.56 -37.06 -16.96
CA VAL A 26 -12.35 -37.95 -16.10
C VAL A 26 -11.60 -38.70 -14.98
N GLU A 27 -11.77 -38.23 -13.75
CA GLU A 27 -11.80 -39.08 -12.53
C GLU A 27 -12.69 -38.41 -11.46
N PRO A 28 -13.39 -39.17 -10.59
CA PRO A 28 -14.38 -38.66 -9.65
C PRO A 28 -13.75 -38.16 -8.34
N LEU A 29 -14.45 -37.21 -7.70
CA LEU A 29 -14.13 -36.61 -6.40
C LEU A 29 -14.14 -37.66 -5.26
N PRO A 30 -13.16 -37.66 -4.33
CA PRO A 30 -13.35 -38.31 -3.05
C PRO A 30 -14.08 -37.37 -2.07
N ALA A 31 -14.94 -38.00 -1.28
CA ALA A 31 -15.83 -37.42 -0.29
C ALA A 31 -15.13 -36.91 0.98
N GLN A 32 -15.79 -35.92 1.59
CA GLN A 32 -15.76 -35.49 3.00
C GLN A 32 -14.58 -35.97 3.86
N LYS A 33 -13.60 -35.08 4.06
CA LYS A 33 -12.66 -35.15 5.18
C LYS A 33 -13.12 -34.23 6.31
N ARG A 34 -13.20 -34.78 7.52
CA ARG A 34 -13.18 -34.02 8.79
C ARG A 34 -11.93 -33.15 8.79
N TRP A 35 -12.11 -31.86 9.07
CA TRP A 35 -11.03 -30.87 9.14
C TRP A 35 -10.16 -31.15 10.38
N SER A 36 -9.01 -31.81 10.18
CA SER A 36 -7.96 -31.97 11.19
C SER A 36 -6.69 -31.19 10.84
N GLU A 37 -6.69 -30.45 9.72
CA GLU A 37 -5.63 -29.55 9.30
C GLU A 37 -5.98 -28.11 9.72
N SER A 38 -4.95 -27.32 10.03
CA SER A 38 -5.12 -25.89 10.28
C SER A 38 -5.95 -25.23 9.17
N VAL A 39 -6.99 -24.49 9.55
CA VAL A 39 -7.82 -23.73 8.60
C VAL A 39 -6.95 -22.75 7.81
N LEU A 40 -5.99 -22.10 8.47
CA LEU A 40 -5.06 -21.18 7.82
C LEU A 40 -4.19 -21.90 6.79
N GLN A 41 -3.65 -23.07 7.13
CA GLN A 41 -2.87 -23.88 6.19
C GLN A 41 -3.70 -24.34 5.01
N SER A 42 -4.97 -24.74 5.20
CA SER A 42 -5.84 -25.11 4.07
C SER A 42 -6.12 -23.93 3.12
N VAL A 43 -6.22 -22.72 3.67
CA VAL A 43 -6.41 -21.47 2.90
C VAL A 43 -5.15 -21.06 2.17
N LEU A 44 -3.97 -21.32 2.74
CA LEU A 44 -2.67 -20.99 2.17
C LEU A 44 -2.15 -22.06 1.19
N HIS A 45 -2.37 -23.33 1.52
CA HIS A 45 -1.83 -24.53 0.89
C HIS A 45 -2.98 -25.54 0.74
N GLY A 46 -3.56 -25.61 -0.44
CA GLY A 46 -4.71 -26.48 -0.66
C GLY A 46 -5.44 -26.17 -1.95
N ARG A 47 -6.58 -26.82 -2.13
CA ARG A 47 -7.44 -26.58 -3.28
C ARG A 47 -8.25 -25.29 -3.06
N ALA A 48 -8.03 -24.30 -3.89
CA ALA A 48 -8.86 -23.10 -3.94
C ALA A 48 -10.12 -23.38 -4.77
N THR A 49 -11.27 -22.97 -4.24
CA THR A 49 -12.56 -23.03 -4.95
C THR A 49 -13.10 -21.62 -5.08
N ASP A 50 -13.50 -21.24 -6.29
CA ASP A 50 -14.11 -19.96 -6.60
C ASP A 50 -15.58 -20.23 -6.97
N LEU A 51 -16.48 -20.01 -6.00
CA LEU A 51 -17.90 -20.31 -6.18
C LEU A 51 -18.61 -19.26 -7.06
N LEU A 52 -18.10 -18.03 -7.15
CA LEU A 52 -18.70 -16.97 -7.96
C LEU A 52 -18.46 -17.24 -9.45
N HIS A 53 -17.25 -17.64 -9.80
CA HIS A 53 -16.84 -17.83 -11.19
C HIS A 53 -16.87 -19.30 -11.62
N GLY A 54 -17.12 -20.22 -10.70
CA GLY A 54 -17.42 -21.62 -10.99
C GLY A 54 -16.20 -22.45 -11.36
N PHE A 55 -15.08 -22.30 -10.66
CA PHE A 55 -13.88 -23.12 -10.88
C PHE A 55 -13.13 -23.45 -9.59
N SER A 56 -12.21 -24.41 -9.66
CA SER A 56 -11.26 -24.75 -8.60
C SER A 56 -9.88 -25.06 -9.17
N TYR A 57 -8.85 -24.89 -8.37
CA TYR A 57 -7.45 -25.15 -8.73
C TYR A 57 -6.62 -25.41 -7.47
N ASP A 58 -5.46 -26.04 -7.60
CA ASP A 58 -4.55 -26.22 -6.47
C ASP A 58 -3.71 -24.96 -6.28
N ARG A 59 -3.55 -24.47 -5.04
CA ARG A 59 -2.73 -23.29 -4.76
C ARG A 59 -1.26 -23.65 -4.90
N PHE A 60 -0.59 -23.02 -5.87
CA PHE A 60 0.86 -23.11 -6.04
C PHE A 60 1.51 -21.89 -5.41
N GLY A 61 2.44 -22.13 -4.48
CA GLY A 61 3.12 -21.06 -3.75
C GLY A 61 3.78 -20.06 -4.69
N GLY A 62 3.47 -18.78 -4.50
CA GLY A 62 3.99 -17.68 -5.31
C GLY A 62 3.29 -17.46 -6.65
N TRP A 63 2.03 -17.89 -6.75
CA TRP A 63 1.11 -17.60 -7.83
C TRP A 63 -0.18 -16.99 -7.29
N SER A 64 -0.71 -16.00 -8.00
CA SER A 64 -1.98 -15.35 -7.70
C SER A 64 -2.99 -15.59 -8.81
N CYS A 65 -4.25 -15.82 -8.46
CA CYS A 65 -5.36 -15.99 -9.39
C CYS A 65 -6.24 -14.75 -9.40
N SER A 66 -6.72 -14.37 -10.58
CA SER A 66 -7.67 -13.29 -10.72
C SER A 66 -8.56 -13.44 -11.94
N VAL A 67 -9.76 -12.88 -11.89
CA VAL A 67 -10.77 -12.98 -12.94
C VAL A 67 -10.97 -11.62 -13.59
N GLY A 68 -10.87 -11.58 -14.92
CA GLY A 68 -11.32 -10.46 -15.75
C GLY A 68 -12.59 -10.84 -16.49
N ASN A 69 -13.21 -9.86 -17.17
CA ASN A 69 -14.53 -10.02 -17.79
C ASN A 69 -14.69 -11.31 -18.62
N ASN A 70 -13.64 -11.74 -19.33
CA ASN A 70 -13.66 -12.91 -20.21
C ASN A 70 -12.51 -13.91 -19.96
N PHE A 71 -11.77 -13.79 -18.86
CA PHE A 71 -10.61 -14.66 -18.61
C PHE A 71 -10.32 -14.88 -17.13
N ILE A 72 -9.73 -16.02 -16.83
CA ILE A 72 -9.10 -16.33 -15.55
C ILE A 72 -7.59 -16.25 -15.79
N ARG A 73 -6.89 -15.48 -14.96
CA ARG A 73 -5.45 -15.26 -15.07
C ARG A 73 -4.77 -15.70 -13.79
N PHE A 74 -3.83 -16.62 -13.93
CA PHE A 74 -2.80 -16.88 -12.93
C PHE A 74 -1.54 -16.14 -13.31
N VAL A 75 -0.93 -15.48 -12.35
CA VAL A 75 0.33 -14.76 -12.52
C VAL A 75 1.24 -15.04 -11.35
N ASP A 76 2.53 -15.21 -11.61
CA ASP A 76 3.50 -15.41 -10.56
C ASP A 76 3.76 -14.13 -9.75
N ASP A 77 4.39 -14.26 -8.57
CA ASP A 77 4.67 -13.15 -7.65
C ASP A 77 5.51 -12.01 -8.26
N GLU A 78 6.26 -12.30 -9.34
CA GLU A 78 7.04 -11.30 -10.06
C GLU A 78 6.23 -10.56 -11.13
N GLY A 79 5.03 -11.04 -11.44
CA GLY A 79 4.19 -10.44 -12.48
C GLY A 79 4.69 -10.72 -13.89
N LEU A 80 5.46 -11.80 -14.10
CA LEU A 80 6.18 -12.05 -15.34
C LEU A 80 5.67 -13.26 -16.12
N CYS A 81 5.23 -14.31 -15.43
CA CYS A 81 4.71 -15.53 -16.06
C CYS A 81 3.19 -15.60 -15.92
N PHE A 82 2.48 -15.97 -16.99
CA PHE A 82 1.02 -15.95 -17.04
C PHE A 82 0.44 -17.25 -17.55
N VAL A 83 -0.56 -17.77 -16.83
CA VAL A 83 -1.50 -18.78 -17.34
C VAL A 83 -2.84 -18.08 -17.49
N VAL A 84 -3.40 -18.07 -18.70
CA VAL A 84 -4.69 -17.45 -18.99
C VAL A 84 -5.65 -18.49 -19.54
N ILE A 85 -6.81 -18.61 -18.90
CA ILE A 85 -7.86 -19.53 -19.28
C ILE A 85 -9.09 -18.73 -19.71
N ARG A 86 -9.63 -19.02 -20.89
CA ARG A 86 -10.84 -18.38 -21.43
C ARG A 86 -11.84 -19.41 -21.89
N PHE A 87 -13.11 -19.02 -21.81
CA PHE A 87 -14.23 -19.79 -22.35
C PHE A 87 -14.90 -18.93 -23.42
N ALA A 88 -14.67 -19.25 -24.68
CA ALA A 88 -15.26 -18.53 -25.80
C ALA A 88 -16.43 -19.34 -26.36
N ARG A 89 -17.63 -18.74 -26.48
CA ARG A 89 -18.69 -19.35 -27.30
C ARG A 89 -18.20 -19.39 -28.74
N TYR A 90 -18.36 -20.53 -29.39
CA TYR A 90 -17.85 -20.68 -30.75
C TYR A 90 -18.82 -21.32 -31.73
N GLU A 91 -19.97 -21.87 -31.30
CA GLU A 91 -21.09 -22.32 -32.16
C GLU A 91 -20.67 -23.01 -33.49
N GLY A 92 -19.58 -23.79 -33.46
CA GLY A 92 -19.01 -24.46 -34.64
C GLY A 92 -18.03 -23.63 -35.50
N ASN A 93 -17.90 -22.32 -35.27
CA ASN A 93 -16.97 -21.42 -35.94
C ASN A 93 -15.79 -20.97 -35.04
N LEU A 94 -14.67 -21.68 -35.13
CA LEU A 94 -13.43 -21.33 -34.42
C LEU A 94 -12.74 -20.06 -34.94
N GLN A 95 -13.14 -19.53 -36.09
CA GLN A 95 -12.52 -18.33 -36.68
C GLN A 95 -12.73 -17.10 -35.79
N GLN A 96 -13.90 -16.95 -35.16
CA GLN A 96 -14.17 -15.84 -34.24
C GLN A 96 -13.27 -15.91 -33.00
N VAL A 97 -13.06 -17.12 -32.46
CA VAL A 97 -12.16 -17.35 -31.32
C VAL A 97 -10.73 -16.99 -31.70
N ALA A 98 -10.27 -17.42 -32.89
CA ALA A 98 -8.94 -17.12 -33.40
C ALA A 98 -8.75 -15.61 -33.68
N GLN A 99 -9.76 -14.91 -34.20
CA GLN A 99 -9.72 -13.46 -34.42
C GLN A 99 -9.62 -12.69 -33.11
N SER A 100 -10.39 -13.07 -32.09
CA SER A 100 -10.30 -12.46 -30.76
C SER A 100 -8.93 -12.69 -30.14
N TRP A 101 -8.40 -13.90 -30.27
CA TRP A 101 -7.04 -14.23 -29.83
C TRP A 101 -6.00 -13.34 -30.54
N TRP A 102 -6.11 -13.20 -31.87
CA TRP A 102 -5.18 -12.41 -32.69
C TRP A 102 -5.17 -10.92 -32.34
N ARG A 103 -6.35 -10.28 -32.14
CA ARG A 103 -6.44 -8.86 -31.78
C ARG A 103 -5.69 -8.51 -30.49
N GLU A 104 -5.73 -9.39 -29.50
CA GLU A 104 -4.98 -9.20 -28.24
C GLU A 104 -3.46 -9.22 -28.49
N ARG A 105 -2.97 -10.04 -29.42
CA ARG A 105 -1.54 -10.14 -29.75
C ARG A 105 -1.08 -8.97 -30.61
N GLN A 106 -1.96 -8.40 -31.42
CA GLN A 106 -1.69 -7.13 -32.10
C GLN A 106 -1.44 -6.00 -31.10
N ALA A 107 -2.19 -5.95 -30.00
CA ALA A 107 -1.96 -4.97 -28.93
C ALA A 107 -0.66 -5.22 -28.14
N MET A 108 -0.09 -6.42 -28.22
CA MET A 108 1.19 -6.80 -27.63
C MET A 108 2.37 -6.71 -28.61
N ALA A 109 2.12 -6.38 -29.87
CA ALA A 109 3.19 -6.22 -30.85
C ALA A 109 4.03 -4.97 -30.48
N CYS A 110 5.34 -5.15 -30.29
CA CYS A 110 6.25 -4.04 -30.06
C CYS A 110 6.75 -3.47 -31.39
N SER A 111 6.96 -2.16 -31.47
CA SER A 111 7.42 -1.46 -32.68
C SER A 111 8.79 -1.94 -33.21
N TRP A 112 9.54 -2.66 -32.37
CA TRP A 112 10.93 -3.05 -32.62
C TRP A 112 11.08 -4.53 -33.02
N ASN A 113 10.06 -5.36 -32.82
CA ASN A 113 10.06 -6.78 -33.17
C ASN A 113 8.69 -7.22 -33.67
N GLN A 114 8.64 -7.79 -34.87
CA GLN A 114 7.42 -8.41 -35.37
C GLN A 114 7.21 -9.78 -34.70
N PRO A 115 6.09 -9.99 -33.99
CA PRO A 115 5.83 -11.26 -33.36
C PRO A 115 5.65 -12.35 -34.42
N GLN A 116 6.26 -13.51 -34.18
CA GLN A 116 6.21 -14.66 -35.09
C GLN A 116 5.37 -15.76 -34.47
N PHE A 117 4.53 -16.39 -35.29
CA PHE A 117 3.63 -17.45 -34.84
C PHE A 117 3.75 -18.66 -35.75
N ALA A 118 3.68 -19.84 -35.14
CA ALA A 118 3.48 -21.11 -35.81
C ALA A 118 2.26 -21.78 -35.20
N PHE A 119 1.48 -22.52 -35.99
CA PHE A 119 0.35 -23.27 -35.48
C PHE A 119 0.40 -24.71 -35.98
N LYS A 120 -0.22 -25.61 -35.20
CA LYS A 120 -0.42 -27.01 -35.54
C LYS A 120 -1.82 -27.42 -35.15
N GLN A 121 -2.53 -28.04 -36.09
CA GLN A 121 -3.82 -28.65 -35.82
C GLN A 121 -3.61 -30.05 -35.23
N LEU A 122 -4.37 -30.36 -34.20
CA LEU A 122 -4.44 -31.66 -33.52
C LEU A 122 -5.90 -32.16 -33.56
N PRO A 123 -6.15 -33.47 -33.38
CA PRO A 123 -7.52 -34.00 -33.31
C PRO A 123 -8.39 -33.33 -32.23
N SER A 124 -7.74 -32.89 -31.14
CA SER A 124 -8.36 -32.27 -29.97
C SER A 124 -8.44 -30.74 -30.03
N GLY A 125 -7.91 -30.10 -31.07
CA GLY A 125 -7.91 -28.63 -31.18
C GLY A 125 -6.73 -28.04 -31.95
N ILE A 126 -6.42 -26.77 -31.71
CA ILE A 126 -5.32 -26.05 -32.36
C ILE A 126 -4.31 -25.62 -31.31
N VAL A 127 -3.03 -25.88 -31.56
CA VAL A 127 -1.93 -25.34 -30.75
C VAL A 127 -1.21 -24.27 -31.54
N ILE A 128 -0.96 -23.14 -30.91
CA ILE A 128 -0.27 -21.98 -31.47
C ILE A 128 0.93 -21.70 -30.57
N VAL A 129 2.09 -21.48 -31.19
CA VAL A 129 3.32 -21.07 -30.50
C VAL A 129 3.74 -19.73 -31.07
N GLY A 130 3.95 -18.76 -30.18
CA GLY A 130 4.35 -17.39 -30.51
C GLY A 130 5.68 -17.03 -29.88
N GLN A 131 6.40 -16.09 -30.50
CA GLN A 131 7.60 -15.48 -29.94
C GLN A 131 7.74 -14.01 -30.38
N GLY A 132 8.52 -13.24 -29.62
CA GLY A 132 8.78 -11.83 -29.93
C GLY A 132 7.67 -10.88 -29.49
N LEU A 133 6.83 -11.31 -28.55
CA LEU A 133 5.75 -10.49 -27.99
C LEU A 133 6.27 -9.48 -26.96
N GLY A 134 5.59 -8.34 -26.84
CA GLY A 134 5.76 -7.42 -25.73
C GLY A 134 5.12 -7.91 -24.43
N TYR A 135 5.35 -7.17 -23.35
CA TYR A 135 4.72 -7.45 -22.07
C TYR A 135 3.19 -7.34 -22.15
N PRO A 136 2.43 -8.29 -21.59
CA PRO A 136 0.97 -8.34 -21.74
C PRO A 136 0.24 -7.38 -20.78
N PHE A 137 0.36 -6.07 -20.98
CA PHE A 137 -0.32 -5.06 -20.15
C PHE A 137 -1.85 -5.22 -20.13
N VAL A 138 -2.45 -5.75 -21.20
CA VAL A 138 -3.89 -6.06 -21.25
C VAL A 138 -4.29 -7.08 -20.17
N LEU A 139 -3.39 -8.02 -19.85
CA LEU A 139 -3.63 -9.03 -18.82
C LEU A 139 -3.33 -8.51 -17.43
N HIS A 140 -2.36 -7.58 -17.27
CA HIS A 140 -1.96 -7.03 -15.98
C HIS A 140 -1.70 -5.52 -16.03
N PRO A 141 -2.75 -4.69 -16.14
CA PRO A 141 -2.58 -3.28 -16.46
C PRO A 141 -1.90 -2.47 -15.34
N MET A 142 -2.05 -2.89 -14.08
CA MET A 142 -1.36 -2.28 -12.94
C MET A 142 0.17 -2.35 -13.04
N MET A 143 0.73 -3.28 -13.82
CA MET A 143 2.19 -3.37 -13.97
C MET A 143 2.78 -2.21 -14.77
N ALA A 144 1.98 -1.49 -15.57
CA ALA A 144 2.43 -0.26 -16.20
C ALA A 144 2.83 0.80 -15.15
N ILE A 145 2.05 0.90 -14.07
CA ILE A 145 2.32 1.79 -12.95
C ILE A 145 3.55 1.29 -12.18
N ASN A 146 3.61 -0.01 -11.87
CA ASN A 146 4.72 -0.58 -11.09
C ASN A 146 6.07 -0.45 -11.80
N PHE A 147 6.12 -0.71 -13.12
CA PHE A 147 7.34 -0.53 -13.90
C PHE A 147 7.75 0.96 -13.92
N GLY A 148 6.79 1.86 -14.15
CA GLY A 148 7.03 3.31 -14.13
C GLY A 148 7.55 3.82 -12.77
N SER A 149 6.90 3.43 -11.67
CA SER A 149 7.30 3.85 -10.31
C SER A 149 8.66 3.30 -9.89
N GLN A 150 9.10 2.20 -10.48
CA GLN A 150 10.41 1.60 -10.22
C GLN A 150 11.50 2.04 -11.21
N GLY A 151 11.17 2.85 -12.22
CA GLY A 151 12.09 3.20 -13.30
C GLY A 151 12.59 1.98 -14.10
N ARG A 152 11.81 0.89 -14.13
CA ARG A 152 12.17 -0.37 -14.80
C ARG A 152 11.45 -0.47 -16.13
N GLN A 153 12.14 -0.99 -17.14
CA GLN A 153 11.49 -1.35 -18.39
C GLN A 153 10.82 -2.72 -18.28
N PRO A 154 9.63 -2.91 -18.89
CA PRO A 154 9.01 -4.21 -18.97
C PRO A 154 9.88 -5.18 -19.78
N PRO A 155 9.93 -6.48 -19.43
CA PRO A 155 10.65 -7.45 -20.23
C PRO A 155 10.02 -7.59 -21.63
N GLY A 156 10.88 -7.73 -22.64
CA GLY A 156 10.48 -7.97 -24.03
C GLY A 156 10.62 -9.43 -24.45
N ASN A 157 10.26 -9.70 -25.70
CA ASN A 157 10.46 -10.99 -26.38
C ASN A 157 9.77 -12.19 -25.70
N TYR A 158 8.56 -11.96 -25.20
CA TYR A 158 7.72 -13.01 -24.63
C TYR A 158 7.49 -14.15 -25.61
N ARG A 159 7.49 -15.36 -25.06
CA ARG A 159 7.07 -16.60 -25.71
C ARG A 159 5.64 -16.92 -25.30
N GLU A 160 4.89 -17.46 -26.25
CA GLU A 160 3.50 -17.86 -26.07
C GLU A 160 3.32 -19.32 -26.46
N VAL A 161 2.54 -20.06 -25.67
CA VAL A 161 1.93 -21.33 -26.08
C VAL A 161 0.44 -21.24 -25.81
N THR A 162 -0.38 -21.28 -26.85
CA THR A 162 -1.84 -21.26 -26.74
C THR A 162 -2.45 -22.54 -27.30
N ALA A 163 -3.34 -23.17 -26.54
CA ALA A 163 -4.19 -24.25 -26.99
C ALA A 163 -5.65 -23.77 -27.08
N ILE A 164 -6.27 -23.98 -28.24
CA ILE A 164 -7.70 -23.76 -28.49
C ILE A 164 -8.36 -25.13 -28.61
N LEU A 165 -9.15 -25.49 -27.59
CA LEU A 165 -9.77 -26.80 -27.43
C LEU A 165 -11.29 -26.68 -27.65
N PRO A 166 -11.82 -27.09 -28.82
CA PRO A 166 -13.25 -27.03 -29.14
C PRO A 166 -14.08 -27.99 -28.24
N GLY A 167 -15.10 -27.46 -27.56
CA GLY A 167 -16.13 -28.23 -26.86
C GLY A 167 -17.47 -28.29 -27.62
N LYS A 168 -18.59 -28.64 -26.99
CA LYS A 168 -19.89 -28.71 -27.72
C LYS A 168 -20.45 -27.34 -28.14
N LYS A 169 -20.33 -26.33 -27.28
CA LYS A 169 -20.84 -24.96 -27.51
C LYS A 169 -19.79 -23.87 -27.26
N THR A 170 -18.78 -24.20 -26.45
CA THR A 170 -17.70 -23.31 -26.02
C THR A 170 -16.36 -23.93 -26.33
N ALA A 171 -15.40 -23.11 -26.74
CA ALA A 171 -13.99 -23.46 -26.87
C ALA A 171 -13.26 -23.00 -25.61
N LEU A 172 -12.43 -23.88 -25.08
CA LEU A 172 -11.49 -23.56 -24.01
C LEU A 172 -10.19 -23.04 -24.64
N VAL A 173 -9.79 -21.83 -24.29
CA VAL A 173 -8.52 -21.24 -24.75
C VAL A 173 -7.59 -21.13 -23.56
N VAL A 174 -6.50 -21.88 -23.58
CA VAL A 174 -5.45 -21.85 -22.54
C VAL A 174 -4.20 -21.25 -23.14
N THR A 175 -3.72 -20.15 -22.57
CA THR A 175 -2.52 -19.44 -22.99
C THR A 175 -1.49 -19.47 -21.88
N LEU A 176 -0.26 -19.86 -22.21
CA LEU A 176 0.93 -19.70 -21.40
C LEU A 176 1.78 -18.58 -22.00
N LEU A 177 2.11 -17.55 -21.22
CA LEU A 177 2.99 -16.44 -21.63
C LEU A 177 4.13 -16.30 -20.63
N PHE A 178 5.36 -16.25 -21.13
CA PHE A 178 6.54 -16.15 -20.27
C PHE A 178 7.75 -15.53 -21.01
N PRO A 179 8.64 -14.82 -20.30
CA PRO A 179 9.82 -14.21 -20.89
C PRO A 179 10.90 -15.25 -21.30
N PRO A 180 11.88 -14.86 -22.13
CA PRO A 180 13.02 -15.72 -22.43
C PRO A 180 13.83 -15.98 -21.16
N GLY A 181 14.40 -17.19 -21.03
CA GLY A 181 15.19 -17.58 -19.85
C GLY A 181 14.36 -18.00 -18.63
N THR A 182 13.03 -18.07 -18.76
CA THR A 182 12.16 -18.59 -17.69
C THR A 182 12.63 -19.98 -17.23
N PRO A 183 12.88 -20.20 -15.94
CA PRO A 183 13.33 -21.49 -15.41
C PRO A 183 12.33 -22.61 -15.70
N LYS A 184 12.83 -23.83 -15.92
CA LYS A 184 11.98 -25.00 -16.16
C LYS A 184 10.96 -25.22 -15.04
N SER A 185 11.36 -25.02 -13.77
CA SER A 185 10.47 -25.14 -12.61
C SER A 185 9.23 -24.23 -12.71
N LYS A 186 9.40 -22.98 -13.16
CA LYS A 186 8.28 -22.05 -13.37
C LYS A 186 7.36 -22.50 -14.49
N VAL A 187 7.92 -23.05 -15.57
CA VAL A 187 7.12 -23.65 -16.66
C VAL A 187 6.36 -24.88 -16.15
N ASP A 188 6.99 -25.71 -15.33
CA ASP A 188 6.34 -26.88 -14.71
C ASP A 188 5.18 -26.44 -13.79
N ASP A 189 5.35 -25.38 -12.99
CA ASP A 189 4.26 -24.79 -12.19
C ASP A 189 3.08 -24.35 -13.07
N MET A 190 3.36 -23.67 -14.19
CA MET A 190 2.31 -23.24 -15.13
C MET A 190 1.49 -24.44 -15.65
N LEU A 191 2.15 -25.55 -15.94
CA LEU A 191 1.46 -26.78 -16.37
C LEU A 191 0.66 -27.41 -15.24
N GLN A 192 1.16 -27.40 -14.01
CA GLN A 192 0.44 -27.92 -12.85
C GLN A 192 -0.82 -27.09 -12.55
N ILE A 193 -0.77 -25.76 -12.73
CA ILE A 193 -1.95 -24.89 -12.67
C ILE A 193 -3.01 -25.35 -13.66
N VAL A 194 -2.63 -25.53 -14.94
CA VAL A 194 -3.57 -25.99 -15.97
C VAL A 194 -4.12 -27.38 -15.64
N ARG A 195 -3.27 -28.29 -15.14
CA ARG A 195 -3.65 -29.67 -14.79
C ARG A 195 -4.56 -29.79 -13.58
N SER A 196 -4.45 -28.89 -12.60
CA SER A 196 -5.31 -28.90 -11.40
C SER A 196 -6.65 -28.19 -11.63
N PHE A 197 -6.73 -27.32 -12.64
CA PHE A 197 -7.92 -26.54 -12.94
C PHE A 197 -9.15 -27.42 -13.23
N ARG A 198 -10.26 -27.18 -12.53
CA ARG A 198 -11.55 -27.85 -12.77
C ARG A 198 -12.68 -26.84 -12.77
N LEU A 199 -13.62 -26.99 -13.69
CA LEU A 199 -14.89 -26.28 -13.67
C LEU A 199 -15.83 -26.89 -12.62
N LEU A 200 -16.60 -26.04 -11.95
CA LEU A 200 -17.64 -26.45 -11.03
C LEU A 200 -18.97 -26.66 -11.78
N PRO A 201 -19.78 -27.64 -11.37
CA PRO A 201 -21.17 -27.77 -11.79
C PRO A 201 -21.96 -26.47 -11.52
N THR A 202 -23.01 -26.22 -12.31
CA THR A 202 -23.79 -24.98 -12.23
C THR A 202 -24.47 -24.82 -10.86
N GLU A 203 -24.86 -25.93 -10.23
CA GLU A 203 -25.60 -25.99 -8.97
C GLU A 203 -24.73 -25.56 -7.77
N LYS A 204 -23.40 -25.61 -7.91
CA LYS A 204 -22.46 -25.15 -6.88
C LYS A 204 -22.09 -23.67 -7.03
N ARG A 205 -22.56 -22.99 -8.08
CA ARG A 205 -22.16 -21.61 -8.37
C ARG A 205 -23.04 -20.63 -7.60
N VAL A 206 -22.43 -19.56 -7.16
CA VAL A 206 -23.12 -18.46 -6.47
C VAL A 206 -23.27 -17.31 -7.46
N CYS A 207 -24.51 -16.88 -7.68
CA CYS A 207 -24.81 -15.71 -8.50
C CYS A 207 -24.19 -14.44 -7.89
N TRP A 208 -23.79 -13.50 -8.74
CA TRP A 208 -23.11 -12.28 -8.32
C TRP A 208 -23.45 -11.12 -9.25
N ARG A 209 -23.20 -9.92 -8.74
CA ARG A 209 -23.32 -8.65 -9.48
C ARG A 209 -22.03 -7.86 -9.38
N GLN A 210 -21.67 -7.15 -10.44
CA GLN A 210 -20.55 -6.22 -10.40
C GLN A 210 -20.96 -4.95 -9.64
N ARG A 211 -20.08 -4.46 -8.75
CA ARG A 211 -20.23 -3.19 -8.04
C ARG A 211 -18.93 -2.40 -8.12
N ALA A 212 -19.03 -1.08 -8.21
CA ALA A 212 -17.89 -0.20 -8.27
C ALA A 212 -17.34 0.10 -6.87
N VAL A 213 -16.02 0.28 -6.78
CA VAL A 213 -15.34 1.00 -5.70
C VAL A 213 -15.25 2.45 -6.15
N VAL A 214 -15.89 3.36 -5.42
CA VAL A 214 -16.04 4.77 -5.84
C VAL A 214 -15.00 5.65 -5.15
N ASP A 215 -14.42 6.61 -5.87
CA ASP A 215 -13.67 7.72 -5.27
C ASP A 215 -14.65 8.87 -4.99
N PRO A 216 -15.03 9.13 -3.73
CA PRO A 216 -16.06 10.11 -3.39
C PRO A 216 -15.64 11.55 -3.72
N GLU A 217 -14.35 11.85 -3.77
CA GLU A 217 -13.87 13.20 -4.09
C GLU A 217 -13.93 13.51 -5.59
N VAL A 218 -13.78 12.48 -6.44
CA VAL A 218 -13.82 12.62 -7.91
C VAL A 218 -15.21 12.29 -8.47
N GLY A 219 -16.03 11.57 -7.69
CA GLY A 219 -17.27 10.98 -8.16
C GLY A 219 -17.08 9.87 -9.20
N GLY A 220 -15.86 9.33 -9.31
CA GLY A 220 -15.45 8.39 -10.37
C GLY A 220 -15.26 6.95 -9.88
N GLU A 221 -15.36 5.98 -10.79
CA GLU A 221 -15.06 4.58 -10.50
C GLU A 221 -13.54 4.36 -10.38
N ALA A 222 -13.09 4.03 -9.17
CA ALA A 222 -11.69 3.66 -8.92
C ALA A 222 -11.40 2.20 -9.26
N GLY A 223 -12.43 1.35 -9.28
CA GLY A 223 -12.33 -0.07 -9.55
C GLY A 223 -13.68 -0.76 -9.46
N TRP A 224 -13.68 -2.09 -9.58
CA TRP A 224 -14.87 -2.91 -9.41
C TRP A 224 -14.54 -4.24 -8.74
N ILE A 225 -15.61 -4.86 -8.23
CA ILE A 225 -15.60 -6.12 -7.48
C ILE A 225 -16.90 -6.87 -7.78
N HIS A 226 -16.84 -8.20 -7.79
CA HIS A 226 -18.03 -9.04 -7.89
C HIS A 226 -18.57 -9.34 -6.50
N ILE A 227 -19.84 -8.99 -6.28
CA ILE A 227 -20.53 -9.13 -5.01
C ILE A 227 -21.54 -10.29 -5.12
N PRO A 228 -21.47 -11.30 -4.26
CA PRO A 228 -22.42 -12.41 -4.28
C PRO A 228 -23.84 -11.90 -3.98
N GLU A 229 -24.84 -12.55 -4.55
CA GLU A 229 -26.25 -12.21 -4.28
C GLU A 229 -26.59 -12.39 -2.78
N GLY A 230 -27.37 -11.44 -2.26
CA GLY A 230 -27.73 -11.39 -0.84
C GLY A 230 -26.67 -10.82 0.10
N PHE A 231 -25.51 -10.38 -0.40
CA PHE A 231 -24.53 -9.64 0.42
C PHE A 231 -24.76 -8.13 0.35
N ASP A 232 -24.69 -7.50 1.52
CA ASP A 232 -24.52 -6.06 1.65
C ASP A 232 -23.09 -5.67 1.27
N TYR A 233 -22.93 -4.55 0.57
CA TYR A 233 -21.64 -4.07 0.10
C TYR A 233 -21.48 -2.57 0.27
N ARG A 234 -20.32 -2.18 0.77
CA ARG A 234 -19.79 -0.82 0.75
C ARG A 234 -18.36 -0.86 0.25
N GLY A 235 -18.01 -0.01 -0.71
CA GLY A 235 -16.63 0.10 -1.19
C GLY A 235 -16.35 1.48 -1.73
N GLU A 236 -15.28 2.07 -1.22
CA GLU A 236 -14.89 3.43 -1.54
C GLU A 236 -13.37 3.62 -1.41
N ILE A 237 -12.89 4.73 -1.94
CA ILE A 237 -11.55 5.24 -1.67
C ILE A 237 -11.66 6.19 -0.50
N ILE A 238 -10.91 5.91 0.56
CA ILE A 238 -10.77 6.82 1.70
C ILE A 238 -9.47 7.60 1.60
N GLN A 239 -9.47 8.77 2.23
CA GLN A 239 -8.26 9.50 2.56
C GLN A 239 -7.81 9.16 3.99
N GLN A 240 -6.56 8.74 4.14
CA GLN A 240 -5.91 8.53 5.42
C GLN A 240 -4.56 9.24 5.41
N ASN A 241 -4.48 10.39 6.07
CA ASN A 241 -3.40 11.37 5.89
C ASN A 241 -3.31 11.81 4.42
N THR A 242 -2.14 11.65 3.78
CA THR A 242 -1.99 11.86 2.33
C THR A 242 -2.33 10.63 1.51
N LYS A 243 -2.46 9.45 2.13
CA LYS A 243 -2.69 8.20 1.42
C LYS A 243 -4.15 8.13 0.95
N ARG A 244 -4.36 7.64 -0.27
CA ARG A 244 -5.67 7.30 -0.81
C ARG A 244 -5.74 5.79 -0.98
N LEU A 245 -6.65 5.16 -0.26
CA LEU A 245 -6.64 3.72 -0.07
C LEU A 245 -8.03 3.14 -0.30
N PRO A 246 -8.16 2.00 -1.00
CA PRO A 246 -9.43 1.34 -1.16
C PRO A 246 -9.82 0.63 0.13
N VAL A 247 -11.04 0.89 0.60
CA VAL A 247 -11.71 0.10 1.64
C VAL A 247 -12.93 -0.55 1.03
N TYR A 248 -13.21 -1.76 1.46
CA TYR A 248 -14.43 -2.45 1.09
C TYR A 248 -14.88 -3.36 2.20
N PHE A 249 -16.19 -3.53 2.32
CA PHE A 249 -16.86 -4.31 3.33
C PHE A 249 -18.04 -5.05 2.68
N LEU A 250 -18.06 -6.36 2.86
CA LEU A 250 -19.11 -7.26 2.41
C LEU A 250 -19.63 -8.03 3.61
N ARG A 251 -20.96 -8.14 3.76
CA ARG A 251 -21.55 -8.92 4.85
C ARG A 251 -22.84 -9.61 4.43
N LYS A 252 -23.03 -10.82 4.94
CA LYS A 252 -24.30 -11.55 4.97
C LYS A 252 -24.33 -12.36 6.26
N ASP A 253 -25.25 -12.05 7.16
CA ASP A 253 -25.34 -12.67 8.48
C ASP A 253 -24.00 -12.59 9.26
N ASN A 254 -23.42 -13.76 9.55
CA ASN A 254 -22.14 -13.95 10.22
C ASN A 254 -20.93 -14.08 9.27
N MET A 255 -21.18 -14.15 7.95
CA MET A 255 -20.14 -14.09 6.93
C MET A 255 -19.77 -12.64 6.65
N MET A 256 -18.49 -12.32 6.72
CA MET A 256 -17.98 -10.98 6.40
C MET A 256 -16.64 -11.06 5.69
N MET A 257 -16.42 -10.17 4.74
CA MET A 257 -15.12 -9.93 4.12
C MET A 257 -14.87 -8.43 4.05
N ARG A 258 -13.67 -7.99 4.45
CA ARG A 258 -13.31 -6.57 4.36
C ARG A 258 -11.83 -6.33 4.16
N CYS A 259 -11.51 -5.11 3.73
CA CYS A 259 -10.16 -4.58 3.65
C CYS A 259 -10.09 -3.29 4.45
N ASP A 260 -9.32 -3.31 5.53
CA ASP A 260 -9.08 -2.18 6.41
C ASP A 260 -7.65 -1.67 6.28
N HIS A 261 -7.45 -0.39 6.60
CA HIS A 261 -6.13 0.22 6.75
C HIS A 261 -6.01 0.76 8.17
N ILE A 262 -4.94 0.35 8.86
CA ILE A 262 -4.67 0.70 10.25
C ILE A 262 -3.31 1.40 10.31
N ASP A 263 -3.33 2.67 10.69
CA ASP A 263 -2.13 3.43 11.05
C ASP A 263 -2.11 3.64 12.57
N LEU A 264 -1.01 3.28 13.22
CA LEU A 264 -0.73 3.57 14.62
C LEU A 264 0.46 4.51 14.67
N ASN A 265 0.33 5.65 15.35
CA ASN A 265 1.45 6.53 15.69
C ASN A 265 1.52 6.66 17.20
N SER A 266 2.62 6.22 17.78
CA SER A 266 2.83 6.19 19.22
C SER A 266 4.15 6.87 19.55
N SER A 267 4.14 7.80 20.49
CA SER A 267 5.33 8.49 20.98
C SER A 267 5.35 8.49 22.49
N ILE A 268 6.54 8.26 23.06
CA ILE A 268 6.83 8.38 24.48
C ILE A 268 7.98 9.36 24.61
N LEU A 269 7.79 10.38 25.45
CA LEU A 269 8.81 11.31 25.90
C LEU A 269 9.01 11.09 27.40
N GLN A 270 10.20 10.70 27.81
CA GLN A 270 10.57 10.53 29.21
C GLN A 270 11.66 11.55 29.56
N THR A 271 11.44 12.31 30.62
CA THR A 271 12.40 13.30 31.15
C THR A 271 12.72 12.99 32.61
N GLY A 272 13.73 13.66 33.18
CA GLY A 272 14.04 13.55 34.61
C GLY A 272 12.92 14.01 35.56
N PHE A 273 11.90 14.71 35.05
CA PHE A 273 10.79 15.28 35.83
C PHE A 273 9.44 14.57 35.57
N GLY A 274 9.42 13.54 34.73
CA GLY A 274 8.20 12.82 34.36
C GLY A 274 8.19 12.41 32.89
N GLY A 275 7.18 11.64 32.50
CA GLY A 275 6.99 11.18 31.12
C GLY A 275 5.60 11.48 30.59
N ASN A 276 5.51 11.69 29.29
CA ASN A 276 4.26 11.77 28.54
C ASN A 276 4.28 10.73 27.43
N ALA A 277 3.13 10.13 27.15
CA ALA A 277 2.98 9.21 26.06
C ALA A 277 1.67 9.47 25.33
N THR A 278 1.75 9.49 24.00
CA THR A 278 0.59 9.71 23.15
C THR A 278 0.51 8.59 22.12
N THR A 279 -0.70 8.10 21.88
CA THR A 279 -0.95 7.09 20.86
C THR A 279 -2.18 7.50 20.07
N LEU A 280 -1.99 7.66 18.76
CA LEU A 280 -3.05 7.91 17.79
C LEU A 280 -3.24 6.65 16.96
N LEU A 281 -4.47 6.15 16.95
CA LEU A 281 -4.89 5.01 16.14
C LEU A 281 -5.87 5.51 15.09
N THR A 282 -5.50 5.35 13.82
CA THR A 282 -6.33 5.69 12.66
C THR A 282 -6.75 4.42 11.95
N ILE A 283 -8.06 4.18 11.89
CA ILE A 283 -8.64 3.04 11.18
C ILE A 283 -9.56 3.58 10.10
N ASN A 284 -9.28 3.24 8.85
CA ASN A 284 -10.07 3.64 7.69
C ASN A 284 -10.38 5.16 7.66
N GLY A 285 -9.37 5.99 7.90
CA GLY A 285 -9.47 7.45 7.91
C GLY A 285 -10.01 8.07 9.22
N LYS A 286 -10.49 7.26 10.17
CA LYS A 286 -10.98 7.75 11.47
C LYS A 286 -9.91 7.63 12.55
N THR A 287 -9.49 8.77 13.09
CA THR A 287 -8.44 8.85 14.12
C THR A 287 -9.04 8.93 15.52
N SER A 288 -8.45 8.20 16.45
CA SER A 288 -8.79 8.20 17.87
C SER A 288 -7.53 8.19 18.72
N GLN A 289 -7.53 8.97 19.81
CA GLN A 289 -6.46 8.92 20.80
C GLN A 289 -6.71 7.74 21.74
N GLN A 290 -5.69 6.92 21.93
CA GLN A 290 -5.79 5.74 22.79
C GLN A 290 -5.44 6.11 24.24
N PRO A 291 -6.14 5.53 25.24
CA PRO A 291 -5.95 5.85 26.65
C PRO A 291 -4.65 5.29 27.22
N ARG A 292 -4.05 4.30 26.55
CA ARG A 292 -2.78 3.67 26.94
C ARG A 292 -1.84 3.66 25.75
N SER A 293 -0.55 3.75 26.05
CA SER A 293 0.50 3.64 25.04
C SER A 293 0.51 2.26 24.40
N ILE A 294 0.47 2.21 23.08
CA ILE A 294 0.59 0.97 22.32
C ILE A 294 1.91 1.03 21.56
N PHE A 295 2.84 0.09 21.85
CA PHE A 295 4.18 0.05 21.24
C PHE A 295 4.48 -1.35 20.69
N PRO A 296 3.97 -1.71 19.51
CA PRO A 296 4.29 -3.00 18.89
C PRO A 296 5.76 -3.04 18.47
N GLN A 297 6.46 -4.13 18.82
CA GLN A 297 7.88 -4.30 18.45
C GLN A 297 8.11 -5.47 17.50
N SER A 298 7.08 -6.30 17.31
CA SER A 298 7.14 -7.54 16.54
C SER A 298 5.85 -7.78 15.74
N PRO A 299 5.88 -8.65 14.71
CA PRO A 299 4.66 -9.09 14.03
C PRO A 299 3.62 -9.71 14.97
N ARG A 300 4.04 -10.31 16.09
CA ARG A 300 3.14 -10.87 17.10
C ARG A 300 2.42 -9.79 17.89
N ASP A 301 3.08 -8.67 18.17
CA ASP A 301 2.43 -7.52 18.82
C ASP A 301 1.46 -6.81 17.87
N VAL A 302 1.77 -6.78 16.57
CA VAL A 302 0.83 -6.28 15.55
C VAL A 302 -0.40 -7.19 15.47
N ALA A 303 -0.25 -8.52 15.55
CA ALA A 303 -1.39 -9.42 15.64
C ALA A 303 -2.25 -9.12 16.89
N ARG A 304 -1.63 -8.88 18.05
CA ARG A 304 -2.35 -8.46 19.28
C ARG A 304 -3.09 -7.14 19.12
N LEU A 305 -2.50 -6.15 18.45
CA LEU A 305 -3.16 -4.89 18.11
C LEU A 305 -4.43 -5.15 17.29
N ILE A 306 -4.36 -6.01 16.27
CA ILE A 306 -5.51 -6.36 15.43
C ILE A 306 -6.60 -7.07 16.25
N LEU A 307 -6.24 -8.00 17.13
CA LEU A 307 -7.20 -8.65 18.03
C LEU A 307 -7.87 -7.65 18.96
N GLY A 308 -7.12 -6.66 19.48
CA GLY A 308 -7.68 -5.57 20.29
C GLY A 308 -8.68 -4.71 19.51
N VAL A 309 -8.38 -4.41 18.23
CA VAL A 309 -9.31 -3.72 17.34
C VAL A 309 -10.58 -4.56 17.13
N TRP A 310 -10.44 -5.87 16.89
CA TRP A 310 -11.58 -6.76 16.72
C TRP A 310 -12.41 -6.89 18.00
N GLN A 311 -11.76 -6.95 19.16
CA GLN A 311 -12.46 -6.99 20.45
C GLN A 311 -13.24 -5.70 20.71
N ALA A 312 -12.67 -4.54 20.39
CA ALA A 312 -13.37 -3.25 20.52
C ALA A 312 -14.55 -3.14 19.55
N GLU A 313 -14.44 -3.74 18.36
CA GLU A 313 -15.50 -3.75 17.35
C GLU A 313 -16.65 -4.69 17.71
N THR A 314 -16.34 -5.91 18.17
CA THR A 314 -17.34 -6.96 18.39
C THR A 314 -17.77 -7.09 19.83
N GLU A 315 -17.13 -6.38 20.76
CA GLU A 315 -17.32 -6.49 22.21
C GLU A 315 -17.08 -7.92 22.74
N GLN A 316 -16.31 -8.72 22.01
CA GLN A 316 -16.04 -10.13 22.31
C GLN A 316 -14.54 -10.40 22.30
N PRO A 317 -14.01 -11.27 23.17
CA PRO A 317 -12.61 -11.66 23.13
C PRO A 317 -12.33 -12.49 21.88
N TRP A 318 -11.17 -12.24 21.25
CA TRP A 318 -10.65 -13.00 20.12
C TRP A 318 -9.33 -13.67 20.51
N GLU A 319 -9.26 -14.97 20.34
CA GLU A 319 -8.08 -15.77 20.66
C GLU A 319 -7.30 -16.09 19.38
N LEU A 320 -5.99 -15.80 19.37
CA LEU A 320 -5.11 -16.14 18.26
C LEU A 320 -4.81 -17.64 18.27
N GLU A 321 -5.24 -18.35 17.23
CA GLU A 321 -4.95 -19.77 17.06
C GLU A 321 -3.64 -19.99 16.32
N GLU A 322 -3.43 -19.23 15.24
CA GLU A 322 -2.28 -19.43 14.37
C GLU A 322 -1.82 -18.12 13.73
N GLN A 323 -0.51 -18.02 13.51
CA GLN A 323 0.13 -16.95 12.76
C GLN A 323 1.21 -17.55 11.84
N VAL A 324 1.17 -17.21 10.55
CA VAL A 324 2.09 -17.73 9.53
C VAL A 324 2.69 -16.58 8.75
N GLU A 325 4.01 -16.55 8.64
CA GLU A 325 4.69 -15.58 7.77
C GLU A 325 4.45 -15.91 6.29
N LEU A 326 4.12 -14.90 5.50
CA LEU A 326 3.85 -15.08 4.07
C LEU A 326 5.10 -14.81 3.25
N ARG A 327 5.23 -15.55 2.14
CA ARG A 327 6.33 -15.35 1.20
C ARG A 327 6.29 -13.94 0.61
N ARG A 328 7.45 -13.30 0.60
CA ARG A 328 7.70 -12.04 -0.11
C ARG A 328 8.29 -12.32 -1.50
N SER A 329 7.80 -11.61 -2.51
CA SER A 329 8.34 -11.62 -3.87
C SER A 329 9.74 -10.98 -3.90
N ALA A 330 10.50 -11.24 -4.97
CA ALA A 330 11.81 -10.59 -5.15
C ALA A 330 11.68 -9.06 -5.21
N CYS A 331 10.60 -8.57 -5.83
CA CYS A 331 10.29 -7.14 -5.90
C CYS A 331 9.97 -6.56 -4.52
N GLU A 332 9.14 -7.22 -3.72
CA GLU A 332 8.81 -6.78 -2.36
C GLU A 332 10.06 -6.71 -1.47
N LYS A 333 10.93 -7.72 -1.54
CA LYS A 333 12.20 -7.72 -0.78
C LYS A 333 13.10 -6.54 -1.15
N LEU A 334 13.18 -6.20 -2.44
CA LEU A 334 13.96 -5.06 -2.89
C LEU A 334 13.39 -3.74 -2.39
N LEU A 335 12.07 -3.55 -2.50
CA LEU A 335 11.39 -2.34 -2.01
C LEU A 335 11.56 -2.19 -0.50
N GLU A 336 11.46 -3.30 0.24
CA GLU A 336 11.69 -3.33 1.69
C GLU A 336 13.13 -2.92 2.04
N GLN A 337 14.12 -3.41 1.31
CA GLN A 337 15.53 -3.03 1.51
C GLN A 337 15.77 -1.54 1.22
N GLN A 338 15.20 -1.01 0.13
CA GLN A 338 15.32 0.41 -0.21
C GLN A 338 14.64 1.30 0.84
N ALA A 339 13.43 0.95 1.27
CA ALA A 339 12.71 1.67 2.31
C ALA A 339 13.46 1.65 3.65
N ARG A 340 14.00 0.47 4.03
CA ARG A 340 14.84 0.32 5.22
C ARG A 340 16.07 1.22 5.18
N GLN A 341 16.79 1.24 4.06
CA GLN A 341 17.98 2.09 3.90
C GLN A 341 17.62 3.57 4.01
N ALA A 342 16.56 4.01 3.31
CA ALA A 342 16.11 5.40 3.37
C ALA A 342 15.71 5.81 4.80
N PHE A 343 14.96 4.96 5.51
CA PHE A 343 14.53 5.22 6.89
C PHE A 343 15.71 5.32 7.86
N VAL A 344 16.65 4.36 7.79
CA VAL A 344 17.85 4.37 8.66
C VAL A 344 18.74 5.57 8.36
N GLN A 345 18.90 5.95 7.09
CA GLN A 345 19.65 7.16 6.71
C GLN A 345 19.00 8.43 7.26
N GLN A 346 17.66 8.55 7.14
CA GLN A 346 16.93 9.67 7.71
C GLN A 346 17.11 9.75 9.23
N ALA A 347 16.97 8.62 9.94
CA ALA A 347 17.16 8.57 11.38
C ALA A 347 18.60 8.93 11.80
N ALA A 348 19.60 8.50 11.04
CA ALA A 348 20.99 8.81 11.29
C ALA A 348 21.29 10.32 11.22
N VAL A 349 20.65 11.06 10.30
CA VAL A 349 20.76 12.53 10.21
C VAL A 349 20.31 13.20 11.50
N PHE A 350 19.27 12.67 12.15
CA PHE A 350 18.74 13.18 13.41
C PHE A 350 19.40 12.56 14.64
N ARG A 351 20.38 11.65 14.49
CA ARG A 351 21.02 10.87 15.56
C ARG A 351 20.03 10.01 16.36
N HIS A 352 19.03 9.45 15.67
CA HIS A 352 18.11 8.48 16.25
C HIS A 352 18.62 7.06 15.92
N GLU A 353 18.50 6.15 16.86
CA GLU A 353 18.52 4.73 16.54
C GLU A 353 17.17 4.34 15.92
N ALA A 354 17.20 3.55 14.86
CA ALA A 354 16.00 3.26 14.10
C ALA A 354 15.98 1.82 13.61
N ASP A 355 14.79 1.22 13.65
CA ASP A 355 14.51 -0.11 13.12
C ASP A 355 13.31 -0.06 12.18
N TYR A 356 13.38 -0.84 11.11
CA TYR A 356 12.37 -0.93 10.06
C TYR A 356 12.11 -2.41 9.76
N LYS A 357 10.85 -2.82 9.85
CA LYS A 357 10.40 -4.19 9.57
C LYS A 357 9.25 -4.17 8.57
N GLY A 358 9.44 -4.81 7.41
CA GLY A 358 8.33 -5.13 6.52
C GLY A 358 7.47 -6.23 7.12
N LEU A 359 6.17 -6.02 7.19
CA LEU A 359 5.19 -6.97 7.71
C LEU A 359 4.49 -7.66 6.54
N LYS A 360 4.51 -8.99 6.52
CA LYS A 360 3.69 -9.80 5.60
C LYS A 360 3.37 -11.15 6.24
N PHE A 361 2.20 -11.30 6.82
CA PHE A 361 1.80 -12.52 7.52
C PHE A 361 0.29 -12.73 7.45
N ALA A 362 -0.16 -13.95 7.68
CA ALA A 362 -1.56 -14.27 7.87
C ALA A 362 -1.80 -14.77 9.29
N MET A 363 -3.01 -14.60 9.81
CA MET A 363 -3.41 -15.08 11.13
C MET A 363 -4.82 -15.64 11.13
N CYS A 364 -5.07 -16.60 12.02
CA CYS A 364 -6.38 -17.17 12.31
C CYS A 364 -6.70 -16.92 13.78
N ALA A 365 -7.90 -16.41 14.05
CA ALA A 365 -8.40 -16.19 15.40
C ALA A 365 -9.83 -16.67 15.53
N ARG A 366 -10.23 -17.01 16.76
CA ARG A 366 -11.55 -17.53 17.09
C ARG A 366 -12.25 -16.68 18.15
N SER A 367 -13.56 -16.57 18.03
CA SER A 367 -14.46 -16.11 19.08
C SER A 367 -15.74 -16.94 19.06
N GLY A 368 -15.89 -17.85 20.02
CA GLY A 368 -16.98 -18.82 20.03
C GLY A 368 -16.99 -19.69 18.76
N GLN A 369 -18.09 -19.64 17.99
CA GLN A 369 -18.24 -20.36 16.72
C GLN A 369 -17.71 -19.60 15.50
N LEU A 370 -17.29 -18.34 15.69
CA LEU A 370 -16.79 -17.49 14.60
C LEU A 370 -15.28 -17.65 14.46
N VAL A 371 -14.85 -17.76 13.21
CA VAL A 371 -13.45 -17.75 12.82
C VAL A 371 -13.18 -16.49 12.02
N ARG A 372 -12.07 -15.80 12.32
CA ARG A 372 -11.51 -14.70 11.51
C ARG A 372 -10.17 -15.12 10.96
N ILE A 373 -10.01 -15.02 9.65
CA ILE A 373 -8.73 -15.17 8.95
C ILE A 373 -8.35 -13.80 8.42
N ALA A 374 -7.13 -13.35 8.70
CA ALA A 374 -6.62 -12.10 8.18
C ALA A 374 -5.31 -12.28 7.43
N SER A 375 -5.16 -11.56 6.32
CA SER A 375 -3.88 -11.33 5.63
C SER A 375 -3.44 -9.90 5.90
N ILE A 376 -2.24 -9.76 6.45
CA ILE A 376 -1.66 -8.49 6.90
C ILE A 376 -0.44 -8.18 6.05
N GLN A 377 -0.39 -6.97 5.51
CA GLN A 377 0.78 -6.43 4.83
C GLN A 377 1.01 -4.98 5.25
N GLY A 378 2.26 -4.60 5.46
CA GLY A 378 2.60 -3.21 5.80
C GLY A 378 3.99 -3.06 6.37
N VAL A 379 4.16 -2.09 7.26
CA VAL A 379 5.45 -1.77 7.87
C VAL A 379 5.28 -1.46 9.36
N LEU A 380 6.34 -1.76 10.11
CA LEU A 380 6.56 -1.32 11.48
C LEU A 380 7.88 -0.56 11.51
N THR A 381 7.85 0.68 11.98
CA THR A 381 9.03 1.50 12.23
C THR A 381 9.13 1.84 13.71
N LEU A 382 10.37 1.81 14.20
CA LEU A 382 10.72 2.19 15.55
C LEU A 382 11.86 3.18 15.45
N SER A 383 11.79 4.28 16.20
CA SER A 383 12.93 5.17 16.38
C SER A 383 13.06 5.58 17.82
N GLN A 384 14.30 5.70 18.29
CA GLN A 384 14.59 6.16 19.64
C GLN A 384 15.73 7.15 19.64
N ARG A 385 15.64 8.13 20.52
CA ARG A 385 16.70 9.09 20.80
C ARG A 385 16.83 9.21 22.31
N VAL A 386 18.04 8.98 22.80
CA VAL A 386 18.37 9.19 24.20
C VAL A 386 19.29 10.40 24.27
N ASP A 387 18.85 11.43 24.98
CA ASP A 387 19.62 12.63 25.30
C ASP A 387 19.78 12.71 26.83
N HIS A 388 20.72 13.53 27.29
CA HIS A 388 21.02 13.67 28.72
C HIS A 388 19.87 14.26 29.55
N ILE A 389 18.91 14.93 28.89
CA ILE A 389 17.75 15.58 29.54
C ILE A 389 16.46 14.79 29.29
N ALA A 390 16.37 14.06 28.17
CA ALA A 390 15.16 13.37 27.74
C ALA A 390 15.46 12.16 26.85
N ALA A 391 14.62 11.13 26.95
CA ALA A 391 14.56 10.01 26.04
C ALA A 391 13.23 10.03 25.29
N THR A 392 13.28 9.95 23.96
CA THR A 392 12.10 9.82 23.10
C THR A 392 12.11 8.47 22.40
N GLN A 393 10.94 7.83 22.34
CA GLN A 393 10.70 6.63 21.55
C GLN A 393 9.45 6.84 20.71
N ASP A 394 9.55 6.51 19.43
CA ASP A 394 8.46 6.59 18.47
C ASP A 394 8.25 5.21 17.84
N CYS A 395 6.99 4.85 17.66
CA CYS A 395 6.56 3.65 16.99
C CYS A 395 5.49 4.00 15.98
N GLN A 396 5.68 3.59 14.73
CA GLN A 396 4.66 3.70 13.70
C GLN A 396 4.35 2.33 13.11
N VAL A 397 3.07 2.00 13.01
CA VAL A 397 2.57 0.86 12.25
C VAL A 397 1.71 1.40 11.14
N ALA A 398 1.91 0.92 9.92
CA ALA A 398 1.05 1.22 8.78
C ALA A 398 0.76 -0.08 8.04
N ILE A 399 -0.45 -0.62 8.21
CA ILE A 399 -0.83 -1.95 7.70
C ILE A 399 -2.16 -1.92 6.96
N SER A 400 -2.26 -2.76 5.94
CA SER A 400 -3.51 -3.17 5.32
C SER A 400 -3.88 -4.56 5.81
N VAL A 401 -5.16 -4.76 6.16
CA VAL A 401 -5.68 -5.99 6.72
C VAL A 401 -6.89 -6.45 5.91
N ILE A 402 -6.74 -7.56 5.20
CA ILE A 402 -7.87 -8.23 4.54
C ILE A 402 -8.39 -9.29 5.50
N THR A 403 -9.62 -9.15 5.96
CA THR A 403 -10.25 -10.06 6.94
C THR A 403 -11.38 -10.83 6.29
N PHE A 404 -11.42 -12.14 6.52
CA PHE A 404 -12.58 -13.01 6.31
C PHE A 404 -13.11 -13.44 7.67
N GLN A 405 -14.41 -13.42 7.84
CA GLN A 405 -15.10 -13.93 9.01
C GLN A 405 -16.21 -14.88 8.56
N PHE A 406 -16.35 -16.01 9.25
CA PHE A 406 -17.44 -16.95 9.02
C PHE A 406 -17.63 -17.88 10.22
N PRO A 407 -18.84 -18.46 10.39
CA PRO A 407 -19.01 -19.60 11.28
C PRO A 407 -18.19 -20.80 10.81
N GLU A 408 -17.55 -21.53 11.72
CA GLU A 408 -16.73 -22.71 11.38
C GLU A 408 -17.51 -23.75 10.55
N ALA A 409 -18.78 -23.96 10.87
CA ALA A 409 -19.67 -24.87 10.14
C ALA A 409 -19.89 -24.49 8.66
N GLN A 410 -19.62 -23.24 8.28
CA GLN A 410 -19.82 -22.71 6.92
C GLN A 410 -18.48 -22.35 6.24
N ALA A 411 -17.35 -22.84 6.77
CA ALA A 411 -16.02 -22.45 6.28
C ALA A 411 -15.81 -22.71 4.78
N GLU A 412 -16.21 -23.89 4.26
CA GLU A 412 -16.02 -24.24 2.85
C GLU A 412 -16.77 -23.30 1.90
N GLU A 413 -18.04 -23.01 2.23
CA GLU A 413 -18.88 -22.09 1.45
C GLU A 413 -18.33 -20.66 1.52
N ALA A 414 -18.04 -20.16 2.73
CA ALA A 414 -17.54 -18.81 2.93
C ALA A 414 -16.20 -18.57 2.23
N LEU A 415 -15.24 -19.50 2.38
CA LEU A 415 -13.94 -19.42 1.70
C LEU A 415 -14.09 -19.51 0.19
N GLY A 416 -15.02 -20.32 -0.31
CA GLY A 416 -15.34 -20.42 -1.73
C GLY A 416 -15.91 -19.13 -2.32
N ILE A 417 -16.78 -18.46 -1.56
CA ILE A 417 -17.35 -17.16 -1.89
C ILE A 417 -16.26 -16.08 -1.85
N PHE A 418 -15.51 -15.97 -0.75
CA PHE A 418 -14.51 -14.91 -0.56
C PHE A 418 -13.30 -15.06 -1.50
N THR A 419 -12.95 -16.29 -1.89
CA THR A 419 -11.96 -16.52 -2.96
C THR A 419 -12.43 -15.92 -4.28
N GLY A 420 -13.72 -16.09 -4.62
CA GLY A 420 -14.32 -15.47 -5.80
C GLY A 420 -14.38 -13.95 -5.73
N VAL A 421 -14.72 -13.41 -4.57
CA VAL A 421 -14.68 -11.95 -4.37
C VAL A 421 -13.26 -11.43 -4.57
N MET A 422 -12.26 -12.01 -3.89
CA MET A 422 -10.85 -11.62 -4.02
C MET A 422 -10.32 -11.72 -5.46
N SER A 423 -10.67 -12.79 -6.17
CA SER A 423 -10.19 -13.00 -7.54
C SER A 423 -10.76 -11.95 -8.50
N SER A 424 -11.94 -11.38 -8.21
CA SER A 424 -12.61 -10.36 -9.03
C SER A 424 -12.12 -8.94 -8.84
N ILE A 425 -11.33 -8.64 -7.80
CA ILE A 425 -10.95 -7.26 -7.48
C ILE A 425 -10.09 -6.67 -8.61
N ARG A 426 -10.54 -5.51 -9.11
CA ARG A 426 -9.88 -4.77 -10.19
C ARG A 426 -9.86 -3.29 -9.86
N PHE A 427 -8.68 -2.69 -9.95
CA PHE A 427 -8.52 -1.24 -9.88
C PHE A 427 -8.19 -0.68 -11.26
N ASN A 428 -8.76 0.48 -11.55
CA ASN A 428 -8.54 1.21 -12.78
C ASN A 428 -7.15 1.90 -12.71
N PRO A 429 -6.21 1.58 -13.62
CA PRO A 429 -4.88 2.20 -13.60
C PRO A 429 -4.93 3.73 -13.70
N LYS A 430 -5.90 4.29 -14.45
CA LYS A 430 -6.06 5.74 -14.56
C LYS A 430 -6.44 6.37 -13.23
N ALA A 431 -7.32 5.70 -12.47
CA ALA A 431 -7.71 6.16 -11.14
C ALA A 431 -6.51 6.12 -10.18
N VAL A 432 -5.73 5.03 -10.20
CA VAL A 432 -4.53 4.91 -9.37
C VAL A 432 -3.48 5.97 -9.73
N LEU A 433 -3.24 6.23 -11.02
CA LEU A 433 -2.35 7.31 -11.45
C LEU A 433 -2.82 8.69 -10.96
N SER A 434 -4.12 8.97 -11.02
CA SER A 434 -4.69 10.21 -10.49
C SER A 434 -4.51 10.34 -8.98
N MET A 435 -4.64 9.23 -8.23
CA MET A 435 -4.37 9.18 -6.80
C MET A 435 -2.89 9.43 -6.49
N LEU A 436 -1.99 8.83 -7.26
CA LEU A 436 -0.54 9.04 -7.11
C LEU A 436 -0.16 10.50 -7.38
N GLU A 437 -0.69 11.11 -8.44
CA GLU A 437 -0.44 12.52 -8.76
C GLU A 437 -0.90 13.45 -7.62
N ARG A 438 -2.09 13.19 -7.05
CA ARG A 438 -2.60 13.94 -5.91
C ARG A 438 -1.74 13.74 -4.67
N TRP A 439 -1.40 12.50 -4.35
CA TRP A 439 -0.48 12.18 -3.26
C TRP A 439 0.83 12.96 -3.39
N THR A 440 1.43 13.02 -4.59
CA THR A 440 2.66 13.79 -4.83
C THR A 440 2.44 15.29 -4.58
N LYS A 441 1.34 15.87 -5.09
CA LYS A 441 1.02 17.30 -4.85
C LYS A 441 0.81 17.61 -3.37
N ASP A 442 0.08 16.76 -2.66
CA ASP A 442 -0.20 16.93 -1.23
C ASP A 442 1.08 16.84 -0.39
N ASN A 443 1.97 15.88 -0.68
CA ASN A 443 3.25 15.79 0.03
C ASN A 443 4.18 16.97 -0.28
N ILE A 444 4.23 17.46 -1.52
CA ILE A 444 5.00 18.67 -1.85
C ILE A 444 4.48 19.86 -1.03
N ARG A 445 3.16 20.01 -0.93
CA ARG A 445 2.54 21.08 -0.13
C ARG A 445 2.86 20.93 1.35
N LEU A 446 2.71 19.74 1.92
CA LEU A 446 3.03 19.48 3.33
C LEU A 446 4.51 19.72 3.62
N ASN A 447 5.42 19.28 2.75
CA ASN A 447 6.85 19.52 2.93
C ASN A 447 7.17 21.02 2.93
N ARG A 448 6.53 21.82 2.06
CA ARG A 448 6.68 23.29 2.09
C ARG A 448 6.19 23.87 3.42
N MET A 449 4.99 23.46 3.86
CA MET A 449 4.43 23.92 5.14
C MET A 449 5.34 23.58 6.32
N VAL A 450 5.91 22.36 6.36
CA VAL A 450 6.85 21.95 7.42
C VAL A 450 8.13 22.78 7.36
N LEU A 451 8.68 23.05 6.18
CA LEU A 451 9.86 23.91 6.04
C LEU A 451 9.59 25.35 6.49
N ASP A 452 8.42 25.89 6.16
CA ASP A 452 8.00 27.23 6.58
C ASP A 452 7.87 27.28 8.12
N MET A 453 7.20 26.30 8.73
CA MET A 453 7.11 26.19 10.19
C MET A 453 8.48 26.07 10.87
N LEU A 454 9.40 25.27 10.32
CA LEU A 454 10.75 25.14 10.86
C LEU A 454 11.56 26.45 10.75
N ASN A 455 11.35 27.21 9.68
CA ASN A 455 11.99 28.52 9.52
C ASN A 455 11.41 29.54 10.52
N GLU A 456 10.10 29.55 10.72
CA GLU A 456 9.44 30.37 11.75
C GLU A 456 9.96 30.04 13.15
N GLU A 457 10.08 28.75 13.49
CA GLU A 457 10.60 28.30 14.78
C GLU A 457 12.07 28.71 14.97
N ARG A 458 12.91 28.56 13.94
CA ARG A 458 14.31 29.03 13.99
C ARG A 458 14.41 30.53 14.22
N ASN A 459 13.58 31.31 13.52
CA ASN A 459 13.55 32.77 13.70
C ASN A 459 13.06 33.15 15.09
N PHE A 460 12.03 32.46 15.61
CA PHE A 460 11.58 32.64 16.99
C PHE A 460 12.68 32.29 18.00
N ASN A 461 13.30 31.12 17.89
CA ASN A 461 14.37 30.70 18.79
C ASN A 461 15.58 31.62 18.73
N SER A 462 15.94 32.12 17.54
CA SER A 462 17.02 33.11 17.38
C SER A 462 16.69 34.44 18.06
N ARG A 463 15.46 34.95 17.89
CA ARG A 463 14.98 36.16 18.57
C ARG A 463 14.96 35.97 20.09
N MET A 464 14.42 34.86 20.57
CA MET A 464 14.39 34.53 22.00
C MET A 464 15.79 34.38 22.58
N ALA A 465 16.72 33.70 21.89
CA ALA A 465 18.10 33.58 22.33
C ALA A 465 18.78 34.96 22.43
N LYS A 466 18.53 35.84 21.45
CA LYS A 466 19.03 37.23 21.47
C LYS A 466 18.41 38.02 22.62
N ALA A 467 17.10 37.91 22.83
CA ALA A 467 16.41 38.55 23.94
C ALA A 467 16.96 38.11 25.30
N TRP A 468 17.10 36.79 25.52
CA TRP A 468 17.67 36.23 26.74
C TRP A 468 19.14 36.61 26.93
N THR A 469 19.95 36.58 25.87
CA THR A 469 21.36 36.99 25.95
C THR A 469 21.48 38.46 26.35
N ASN A 470 20.65 39.32 25.76
CA ASN A 470 20.62 40.75 26.09
C ASN A 470 20.10 40.99 27.50
N ALA A 471 19.03 40.29 27.90
CA ALA A 471 18.48 40.34 29.25
C ALA A 471 19.50 39.91 30.32
N LEU A 472 20.23 38.80 30.10
CA LEU A 472 21.26 38.32 31.03
C LEU A 472 22.54 39.18 31.04
N SER A 473 22.75 39.99 29.99
CA SER A 473 23.93 40.86 29.86
C SER A 473 23.62 42.32 30.21
N ASP A 474 22.44 42.60 30.78
CA ASP A 474 21.93 43.95 31.06
C ASP A 474 22.05 44.89 29.85
N GLN A 475 21.61 44.42 28.68
CA GLN A 475 21.65 45.15 27.43
C GLN A 475 20.27 45.20 26.77
N THR A 476 19.97 46.29 26.09
CA THR A 476 18.77 46.44 25.25
C THR A 476 19.11 47.25 24.00
N TYR A 477 18.30 47.11 22.96
CA TYR A 477 18.33 48.03 21.82
C TYR A 477 17.33 49.14 22.05
N VAL A 478 17.72 50.35 21.65
CA VAL A 478 16.83 51.52 21.56
C VAL A 478 16.82 52.04 20.14
N LYS A 479 15.63 52.33 19.61
CA LYS A 479 15.44 52.87 18.26
C LYS A 479 14.83 54.25 18.33
N ASP A 480 15.41 55.16 17.58
CA ASP A 480 14.85 56.48 17.34
C ASP A 480 13.74 56.40 16.28
N PRO A 481 12.48 56.72 16.64
CA PRO A 481 11.37 56.65 15.69
C PRO A 481 11.47 57.67 14.54
N GLU A 482 12.24 58.75 14.68
CA GLU A 482 12.37 59.76 13.62
C GLU A 482 13.53 59.48 12.67
N THR A 483 14.67 59.03 13.18
CA THR A 483 15.86 58.77 12.34
C THR A 483 16.02 57.31 11.93
N ASN A 484 15.23 56.39 12.52
CA ASN A 484 15.38 54.95 12.43
C ASN A 484 16.75 54.41 12.91
N GLU A 485 17.57 55.22 13.58
CA GLU A 485 18.84 54.78 14.15
C GLU A 485 18.62 53.85 15.34
N ILE A 486 19.44 52.80 15.43
CA ILE A 486 19.37 51.79 16.48
C ILE A 486 20.66 51.85 17.30
N PHE A 487 20.53 52.00 18.61
CA PHE A 487 21.65 52.01 19.56
C PHE A 487 21.55 50.82 20.51
N ARG A 488 22.70 50.26 20.91
CA ARG A 488 22.77 49.23 21.96
C ARG A 488 23.17 49.92 23.27
N VAL A 489 22.34 49.80 24.29
CA VAL A 489 22.51 50.49 25.57
C VAL A 489 22.44 49.49 26.72
N HIS A 490 23.02 49.86 27.87
CA HIS A 490 23.01 49.05 29.07
C HIS A 490 21.80 49.40 29.95
N LYS A 491 21.06 48.39 30.40
CA LYS A 491 19.89 48.52 31.28
C LYS A 491 19.59 47.18 31.94
N GLN A 492 19.36 47.16 33.24
CA GLN A 492 18.94 45.95 33.93
C GLN A 492 17.48 45.61 33.60
N VAL A 493 17.17 44.32 33.46
CA VAL A 493 15.85 43.88 32.97
C VAL A 493 14.69 44.29 33.88
N TRP A 494 14.95 44.46 35.18
CA TRP A 494 13.96 44.89 36.18
C TRP A 494 13.83 46.42 36.32
N GLU A 495 14.65 47.21 35.61
CA GLU A 495 14.52 48.67 35.59
C GLU A 495 13.38 49.08 34.65
N THR A 496 12.45 49.88 35.13
CA THR A 496 11.30 50.36 34.34
C THR A 496 11.59 51.65 33.57
N GLY A 497 12.71 52.32 33.85
CA GLY A 497 13.04 53.63 33.29
C GLY A 497 13.24 53.62 31.76
N GLU A 498 12.71 54.62 31.08
CA GLU A 498 12.79 54.77 29.62
C GLU A 498 14.05 55.50 29.16
N PHE A 499 14.35 55.37 27.86
CA PHE A 499 15.46 56.08 27.22
C PHE A 499 14.94 57.25 26.41
N TRP A 500 15.61 58.39 26.53
CA TRP A 500 15.26 59.63 25.85
C TRP A 500 16.46 60.17 25.07
N ARG A 501 16.20 60.83 23.94
CA ARG A 501 17.23 61.44 23.09
C ARG A 501 17.12 62.95 23.06
N ASP A 502 18.27 63.60 23.20
CA ASP A 502 18.45 65.04 23.09
C ASP A 502 18.22 65.52 21.63
N PRO A 503 17.35 66.52 21.40
CA PRO A 503 17.09 67.06 20.06
C PRO A 503 18.26 67.85 19.47
N LEU A 504 19.19 68.36 20.29
CA LEU A 504 20.26 69.27 19.85
C LEU A 504 21.60 68.56 19.63
N TRP A 505 22.00 67.69 20.56
CA TRP A 505 23.32 67.04 20.53
C TRP A 505 23.27 65.52 20.33
N GLY A 506 22.07 64.94 20.31
CA GLY A 506 21.87 63.50 20.06
C GLY A 506 22.31 62.58 21.20
N ASN A 507 22.58 63.12 22.39
CA ASN A 507 22.90 62.35 23.59
C ASN A 507 21.71 61.48 24.05
N LEU A 508 22.03 60.33 24.65
CA LEU A 508 21.06 59.39 25.19
C LEU A 508 21.03 59.49 26.72
N LEU A 509 19.85 59.68 27.29
CA LEU A 509 19.60 59.61 28.72
C LEU A 509 18.75 58.38 29.03
N GLY A 510 19.23 57.50 29.91
CA GLY A 510 18.52 56.29 30.34
C GLY A 510 18.00 56.37 31.77
N GLY A 511 17.05 55.48 32.10
CA GLY A 511 16.55 55.33 33.48
C GLY A 511 15.46 56.33 33.88
N VAL A 512 14.80 57.00 32.93
CA VAL A 512 13.75 57.98 33.23
C VAL A 512 12.46 57.26 33.61
N GLU A 513 12.06 57.33 34.88
CA GLU A 513 10.80 56.73 35.35
C GLU A 513 9.58 57.41 34.72
N ARG A 514 8.57 56.59 34.36
CA ARG A 514 7.30 57.09 33.84
C ARG A 514 6.58 57.94 34.88
N ASP A 515 5.97 59.03 34.43
CA ASP A 515 5.25 60.01 35.25
C ASP A 515 6.14 60.77 36.26
N SER A 516 7.47 60.72 36.07
CA SER A 516 8.41 61.49 36.90
C SER A 516 8.45 62.97 36.50
N GLU A 517 8.85 63.83 37.43
CA GLU A 517 9.11 65.25 37.14
C GLU A 517 10.19 65.43 36.06
N LEU A 518 11.15 64.50 36.00
CA LEU A 518 12.19 64.47 34.97
C LEU A 518 11.60 64.19 33.58
N GLU A 519 10.63 63.27 33.45
CA GLU A 519 9.95 63.03 32.18
C GLU A 519 9.23 64.30 31.68
N ARG A 520 8.54 65.02 32.57
CA ARG A 520 7.86 66.27 32.23
C ARG A 520 8.84 67.33 31.72
N LEU A 521 9.96 67.51 32.41
CA LEU A 521 11.00 68.47 32.02
C LEU A 521 11.66 68.10 30.69
N LEU A 522 11.89 66.81 30.43
CA LEU A 522 12.44 66.33 29.16
C LEU A 522 11.48 66.61 28.00
N ARG A 523 10.18 66.39 28.18
CA ARG A 523 9.16 66.75 27.17
C ARG A 523 9.10 68.25 26.92
N GLU A 524 9.18 69.08 27.96
CA GLU A 524 9.21 70.54 27.84
C GLU A 524 10.47 71.05 27.10
N GLN A 525 11.59 70.34 27.25
CA GLN A 525 12.85 70.62 26.55
C GLN A 525 12.94 69.97 25.15
N GLY A 526 11.88 69.32 24.68
CA GLY A 526 11.82 68.72 23.34
C GLY A 526 12.60 67.41 23.18
N TRP A 527 13.02 66.78 24.28
CA TRP A 527 13.56 65.42 24.23
C TRP A 527 12.47 64.44 23.83
N ARG A 528 12.86 63.36 23.15
CA ARG A 528 11.92 62.34 22.67
C ARG A 528 12.19 60.95 23.24
N PRO A 529 11.14 60.16 23.53
CA PRO A 529 11.30 58.79 23.99
C PRO A 529 11.77 57.88 22.85
N LEU A 530 12.63 56.93 23.18
CA LEU A 530 13.10 55.90 22.26
C LEU A 530 12.33 54.60 22.45
N GLN A 531 12.07 53.91 21.34
CA GLN A 531 11.48 52.57 21.38
C GLN A 531 12.52 51.58 21.92
N GLN A 532 12.14 50.70 22.84
CA GLN A 532 13.03 49.70 23.42
C GLN A 532 12.69 48.29 22.91
N SER A 533 13.70 47.47 22.65
CA SER A 533 13.53 46.06 22.30
C SER A 533 14.71 45.21 22.77
N LEU A 534 14.42 44.12 23.49
CA LEU A 534 15.40 43.11 23.88
C LEU A 534 15.80 42.21 22.70
N GLU A 535 14.90 42.00 21.74
CA GLU A 535 15.16 41.22 20.51
C GLU A 535 15.93 42.03 19.45
N GLY A 536 15.93 43.37 19.59
CA GLY A 536 16.33 44.32 18.56
C GLY A 536 15.13 44.70 17.66
N PHE A 537 15.40 45.47 16.61
CA PHE A 537 14.39 45.91 15.64
C PHE A 537 14.63 45.17 14.31
N PRO A 538 13.57 44.78 13.59
CA PRO A 538 13.73 44.24 12.24
C PRO A 538 14.39 45.30 11.33
N GLU A 539 15.30 44.85 10.47
CA GLU A 539 15.92 45.68 9.42
C GLU A 539 14.91 46.07 8.35
#